data_AF-Q9LS93-F1
#
_entry.id   AF-Q9LS93-F1
#
_cell.length_a   1.000
_cell.length_b   1.000
_cell.length_c   1.000
_cell.angle_alpha   90.00
_cell.angle_beta   90.00
_cell.angle_gamma   90.00
#
_symmetry.space_group_name_H-M   'P 1'
#
loop_
_entity.id
_entity.type
_entity.pdbx_description
1 polymer ?
#
loop_
_entity_poly.entity_id
_entity_poly.type
_entity_poly.pdbx_seq_one_letter_code
_entity_poly.pdbx_strand_id
1 'polypeptide(L)'
;MTRVYCIKVFLIRDPTEDRPPQKVPYTREKVKMTCSNCQQVGHNKRSCKRKAVPKPPKKPQGRPRKKQKTMDEENPITQQIQSSLQS
;
A
#
# COMPACT_ATOMS: atom_id res chain seq x y z
N MET A 1 67.10 5.07 16.59
CA MET A 1 66.45 6.11 15.77
C MET A 1 65.95 5.50 14.47
N THR A 2 64.79 4.86 14.45
CA THR A 2 64.13 4.45 13.20
C THR A 2 62.62 4.35 13.42
N ARG A 3 62.01 5.50 13.73
CA ARG A 3 60.56 5.75 13.64
C ARG A 3 60.19 6.10 12.19
N VAL A 4 60.50 5.19 11.27
CA VAL A 4 60.16 5.31 9.85
C VAL A 4 59.91 3.85 9.49
N TYR A 5 58.67 3.34 9.54
CA TYR A 5 57.80 3.20 8.36
C TYR A 5 56.33 2.95 8.77
N CYS A 6 55.76 3.73 9.70
CA CYS A 6 54.29 3.79 9.85
C CYS A 6 53.60 4.59 8.72
N ILE A 7 54.35 4.97 7.69
CA ILE A 7 53.91 5.84 6.60
C ILE A 7 53.55 4.96 5.39
N LYS A 8 52.24 4.97 5.09
CA LYS A 8 51.58 4.60 3.82
C LYS A 8 51.38 3.11 3.53
N VAL A 9 50.36 2.52 4.13
CA VAL A 9 49.40 1.70 3.37
C VAL A 9 47.98 2.11 3.77
N PHE A 10 47.66 3.38 3.52
CA PHE A 10 46.31 3.96 3.61
C PHE A 10 45.69 4.14 2.20
N LEU A 11 46.20 3.38 1.24
CA LEU A 11 45.79 3.34 -0.16
C LEU A 11 45.75 1.85 -0.48
N ILE A 12 44.61 1.19 -0.55
CA ILE A 12 43.55 1.40 -1.53
C ILE A 12 42.20 1.08 -0.85
N ARG A 13 41.38 2.11 -0.63
CA ARG A 13 39.93 1.90 -0.42
C ARG A 13 39.31 2.03 -1.81
N ASP A 14 38.73 0.96 -2.33
CA ASP A 14 38.12 0.97 -3.66
C ASP A 14 37.01 2.03 -3.71
N PRO A 15 37.09 3.01 -4.63
CA PRO A 15 36.16 4.15 -4.67
C PRO A 15 34.73 3.75 -5.06
N THR A 16 34.49 2.47 -5.36
CA THR A 16 33.17 1.90 -5.60
C THR A 16 32.33 1.71 -4.34
N GLU A 17 32.96 1.63 -3.16
CA GLU A 17 32.26 1.35 -1.90
C GLU A 17 31.46 2.55 -1.36
N ASP A 18 31.82 3.77 -1.75
CA ASP A 18 31.15 5.01 -1.32
C ASP A 18 30.02 5.45 -2.26
N ARG A 19 29.63 4.64 -3.26
CA ARG A 19 28.51 5.00 -4.12
C ARG A 19 27.20 4.80 -3.34
N PRO A 20 26.50 5.88 -2.92
CA PRO A 20 25.20 5.71 -2.28
C PRO A 20 24.28 4.95 -3.26
N PRO A 21 23.43 4.03 -2.78
CA PRO A 21 22.53 3.30 -3.65
C PRO A 21 21.74 4.32 -4.47
N GLN A 22 22.01 4.34 -5.78
CA GLN A 22 21.30 5.20 -6.69
C GLN A 22 19.82 4.84 -6.56
N LYS A 23 19.00 5.82 -6.20
CA LYS A 23 17.55 5.68 -6.24
C LYS A 23 17.19 5.40 -7.70
N VAL A 24 17.06 4.11 -8.05
CA VAL A 24 16.56 3.72 -9.35
C VAL A 24 15.17 4.32 -9.47
N PRO A 25 14.89 5.16 -10.47
CA PRO A 25 13.54 5.62 -10.70
C PRO A 25 12.69 4.36 -10.89
N TYR A 26 11.64 4.20 -10.10
CA TYR A 26 10.67 3.12 -10.30
C TYR A 26 10.00 3.38 -11.65
N THR A 27 10.59 2.89 -12.74
CA THR A 27 9.99 3.04 -14.05
C THR A 27 8.70 2.23 -14.03
N ARG A 28 7.57 2.92 -14.26
CA ARG A 28 6.24 2.31 -14.38
C ARG A 28 6.13 1.42 -15.63
N GLU A 29 7.23 1.16 -16.33
CA GLU A 29 7.35 0.38 -17.57
C GLU A 29 6.74 -1.02 -17.44
N LYS A 30 6.66 -1.59 -16.23
CA LYS A 30 6.06 -2.92 -15.99
C LYS A 30 4.60 -2.90 -15.52
N VAL A 31 4.01 -1.73 -15.27
CA VAL A 31 2.63 -1.65 -14.73
C VAL A 31 1.64 -1.52 -15.88
N LYS A 32 1.07 -2.66 -16.30
CA LYS A 32 -0.05 -2.67 -17.24
C LYS A 32 -1.25 -1.95 -16.61
N MET A 33 -1.80 -0.97 -17.32
CA MET A 33 -3.01 -0.27 -16.88
C MET A 33 -4.20 -1.22 -16.83
N THR A 34 -4.80 -1.36 -15.66
CA THR A 34 -5.98 -2.20 -15.39
C THR A 34 -7.19 -1.35 -15.02
N CYS A 35 -8.36 -1.81 -15.42
CA CYS A 35 -9.63 -1.18 -15.08
C CYS A 35 -9.99 -1.45 -13.61
N SER A 36 -10.22 -0.41 -12.80
CA SER A 36 -10.61 -0.60 -11.40
C SER A 36 -12.02 -1.18 -11.19
N ASN A 37 -12.81 -1.31 -12.26
CA ASN A 37 -14.13 -1.95 -12.22
C ASN A 37 -14.02 -3.45 -12.49
N CYS A 38 -13.60 -3.82 -13.71
CA CYS A 38 -13.59 -5.22 -14.16
C CYS A 38 -12.20 -5.89 -14.10
N GLN A 39 -11.17 -5.17 -13.66
CA GLN A 39 -9.78 -5.66 -13.49
C GLN A 39 -9.09 -6.13 -14.77
N GLN A 40 -9.71 -5.90 -15.94
CA GLN A 40 -9.10 -6.20 -17.24
C GLN A 40 -8.13 -5.10 -17.68
N VAL A 41 -7.14 -5.48 -18.48
CA VAL A 41 -6.17 -4.58 -19.10
C VAL A 41 -6.77 -3.87 -20.32
N GLY A 42 -6.20 -2.72 -20.69
CA GLY A 42 -6.49 -2.03 -21.96
C GLY A 42 -7.58 -0.95 -21.88
N HIS A 43 -8.24 -0.79 -20.73
CA HIS A 43 -9.18 0.32 -20.53
C HIS A 43 -9.20 0.78 -19.06
N ASN A 44 -9.74 1.97 -18.82
CA ASN A 44 -9.89 2.54 -17.48
C ASN A 44 -11.35 2.43 -17.01
N LYS A 45 -11.62 2.83 -15.76
CA LYS A 45 -12.99 2.81 -15.22
C LYS A 45 -13.96 3.68 -16.03
N ARG A 46 -13.48 4.79 -16.61
CA ARG A 46 -14.30 5.77 -17.34
C ARG A 46 -14.85 5.21 -18.65
N SER A 47 -14.08 4.37 -19.35
CA SER A 47 -14.48 3.70 -20.58
C SER A 47 -15.00 2.28 -20.38
N CYS A 48 -15.18 1.84 -19.14
CA CYS A 48 -15.64 0.48 -18.83
C CYS A 48 -17.13 0.31 -19.16
N LYS A 49 -17.47 -0.64 -20.03
CA LYS A 49 -18.85 -0.96 -20.42
C LYS A 49 -19.51 -2.03 -19.53
N ARG A 50 -18.78 -2.62 -18.59
CA ARG A 50 -19.27 -3.72 -17.73
C ARG A 50 -19.99 -3.19 -16.50
N LYS A 51 -20.96 -3.97 -16.00
CA LYS A 51 -21.63 -3.71 -14.71
C LYS A 51 -20.61 -3.68 -13.57
N ALA A 52 -20.93 -2.95 -12.50
CA ALA A 52 -20.06 -2.82 -11.34
C ALA A 52 -19.83 -4.19 -10.70
N VAL A 53 -18.57 -4.64 -10.60
CA VAL A 53 -18.23 -5.90 -9.93
C VAL A 53 -17.94 -5.60 -8.45
N PRO A 54 -18.43 -6.41 -7.49
CA PRO A 54 -18.07 -6.25 -6.09
C PRO A 54 -16.55 -6.38 -5.93
N LYS A 55 -15.96 -5.40 -5.24
CA LYS A 55 -14.50 -5.37 -5.03
C LYS A 55 -14.10 -6.43 -4.00
N PRO A 56 -12.91 -7.03 -4.15
CA PRO A 56 -12.38 -7.90 -3.10
C PRO A 56 -12.22 -7.12 -1.79
N PRO A 57 -12.31 -7.79 -0.63
CA PRO A 57 -12.12 -7.15 0.66
C PRO A 57 -10.74 -6.48 0.74
N LYS A 58 -10.69 -5.29 1.36
CA LYS A 58 -9.44 -4.56 1.55
C LYS A 58 -8.54 -5.37 2.48
N LYS A 59 -7.30 -5.62 2.07
CA LYS A 59 -6.29 -6.20 2.97
C LYS A 59 -6.09 -5.27 4.17
N PRO A 60 -5.83 -5.80 5.38
CA PRO A 60 -5.53 -4.99 6.54
C PRO A 60 -4.34 -4.08 6.21
N GLN A 61 -4.43 -2.83 6.61
CA GLN A 61 -3.31 -1.91 6.44
C GLN A 61 -2.14 -2.44 7.26
N GLY A 62 -0.95 -2.55 6.65
CA GLY A 62 0.25 -3.00 7.35
C GLY A 62 0.65 -2.10 8.52
N ARG A 63 0.13 -0.86 8.55
CA ARG A 63 0.29 0.04 9.70
C ARG A 63 -0.82 -0.23 10.73
N PRO A 64 -0.49 -0.67 11.95
CA PRO A 64 -1.48 -0.77 13.01
C PRO A 64 -2.06 0.60 13.32
N ARG A 65 -3.40 0.69 13.38
CA ARG A 65 -4.09 1.93 13.76
C ARG A 65 -4.08 2.05 15.29
N LYS A 66 -3.80 3.25 15.79
CA LYS A 66 -4.09 3.60 17.20
C LYS A 66 -5.61 3.53 17.35
N LYS A 67 -6.11 2.63 18.21
CA LYS A 67 -7.55 2.54 18.51
C LYS A 67 -8.00 3.86 19.13
N GLN A 68 -8.87 4.60 18.44
CA GLN A 68 -9.68 5.63 19.09
C GLN A 68 -10.77 4.90 19.88
N LYS A 69 -10.96 5.26 21.15
CA LYS A 69 -12.07 4.75 21.95
C LYS A 69 -13.35 5.36 21.35
N THR A 70 -14.11 4.58 20.58
CA THR A 70 -15.50 4.93 20.26
C THR A 70 -16.35 4.47 21.45
N MET A 71 -16.93 5.41 22.18
CA MET A 71 -17.99 5.13 23.14
C MET A 71 -19.29 5.05 22.35
N ASP A 72 -19.64 3.84 21.90
CA ASP A 72 -21.00 3.58 21.44
C ASP A 72 -21.56 2.52 22.38
N GLU A 73 -22.16 3.04 23.45
CA GLU A 73 -23.00 2.34 24.41
C GLU A 73 -24.34 2.01 23.72
N GLU A 74 -24.65 0.72 23.69
CA GLU A 74 -25.95 0.07 23.57
C GLU A 74 -27.23 0.94 23.50
N ASN A 75 -28.01 0.72 22.44
CA ASN A 75 -29.46 0.91 22.47
C ASN A 75 -30.15 -0.25 21.73
N PRO A 76 -30.67 -1.27 22.44
CA PRO A 76 -31.61 -2.21 21.85
C PRO A 76 -33.01 -1.56 21.83
N ILE A 77 -33.80 -1.88 20.80
CA ILE A 77 -35.25 -1.66 20.61
C ILE A 77 -35.55 -0.79 19.38
N THR A 78 -36.00 -1.44 18.29
CA THR A 78 -37.22 -1.06 17.53
C THR A 78 -37.35 -1.95 16.29
N GLN A 79 -38.01 -3.12 16.40
CA GLN A 79 -38.72 -3.76 15.27
C GLN A 79 -39.93 -4.57 15.79
N GLN A 80 -40.97 -3.87 16.27
CA GLN A 80 -42.33 -4.42 16.43
C GLN A 80 -43.32 -3.58 15.61
N ILE A 81 -43.15 -3.46 14.28
CA ILE A 81 -44.22 -2.93 13.42
C ILE A 81 -44.12 -3.58 12.03
N GLN A 82 -44.55 -4.84 11.88
CA GLN A 82 -44.73 -5.47 10.56
C GLN A 82 -45.91 -6.46 10.45
N SER A 83 -46.89 -6.48 11.35
CA SER A 83 -47.98 -7.47 11.23
C SER A 83 -49.39 -6.97 11.59
N SER A 84 -49.71 -5.72 11.26
CA SER A 84 -51.12 -5.26 11.22
C SER A 84 -51.44 -4.77 9.80
N LEU A 85 -51.46 -5.73 8.86
CA LEU A 85 -51.95 -5.51 7.50
C LEU A 85 -52.35 -6.85 6.86
N GLN A 86 -53.16 -7.63 7.57
CA GLN A 86 -53.98 -8.69 7.00
C GLN A 86 -55.35 -8.60 7.66
N SER A 87 -56.28 -8.00 6.91
CA SER A 87 -57.73 -8.10 7.10
C SER A 87 -58.22 -9.41 6.49
#